data_AF-A0A820RB98-F1
#
_entry.id   AF-A0A820RB98-F1
#
_cell.length_a   1.000
_cell.length_b   1.000
_cell.length_c   1.000
_cell.angle_alpha   90.00
_cell.angle_beta   90.00
_cell.angle_gamma   90.00
#
_symmetry.space_group_name_H-M   'P 1'
#
loop_
_entity.id
_entity.type
_entity.pdbx_description
1 polymer ?
#
loop_
_entity_poly.entity_id
_entity_poly.type
_entity_poly.pdbx_seq_one_letter_code
_entity_poly.pdbx_strand_id
1 'polypeptide(L)'
;MREDFLTFIETVSCTGKIIANIIHDYLTMNNLPFDDCVDQAYDEGSNITGNYRGCQTLLKQKCPDVEYYHCANHCLNLSLIDSCTISQIRNMIGTIKEIMSFFKDSPK
;
A
#
# COMPACT_ATOMS: atom_id res chain seq x y z
N MET A 1 11.19 -10.88 13.40
CA MET A 1 10.45 -10.77 12.12
C MET A 1 11.48 -10.69 11.02
N ARG A 2 11.35 -11.51 9.98
CA ARG A 2 12.26 -11.51 8.82
C ARG A 2 11.47 -10.97 7.64
N GLU A 3 12.05 -10.02 6.94
CA GLU A 3 11.47 -9.43 5.73
C GLU A 3 12.51 -9.56 4.62
N ASP A 4 12.11 -10.16 3.51
CA ASP A 4 12.96 -10.33 2.34
C ASP A 4 12.33 -9.59 1.16
N PHE A 5 13.09 -8.66 0.59
CA PHE A 5 12.69 -8.00 -0.65
C PHE A 5 12.86 -8.97 -1.82
N LEU A 6 11.81 -9.15 -2.62
CA LEU A 6 11.82 -10.07 -3.76
C LEU A 6 12.31 -9.40 -5.04
N THR A 7 11.65 -8.32 -5.48
CA THR A 7 11.96 -7.67 -6.77
C THR A 7 11.25 -6.34 -6.98
N PHE A 8 11.66 -5.61 -8.01
CA PHE A 8 10.86 -4.60 -8.70
C PHE A 8 10.51 -5.09 -10.09
N ILE A 9 9.24 -4.98 -10.48
CA ILE A 9 8.76 -5.36 -11.82
C ILE A 9 8.20 -4.11 -12.48
N GLU A 10 8.78 -3.73 -13.60
CA GLU A 10 8.24 -2.67 -14.45
C GLU A 10 6.98 -3.18 -15.17
N THR A 11 5.93 -2.36 -15.21
CA THR A 11 4.71 -2.66 -15.94
C THR A 11 4.28 -1.46 -16.77
N VAL A 12 3.80 -1.73 -17.98
CA VAL A 12 3.23 -0.74 -18.88
C VAL A 12 1.76 -0.42 -18.56
N SER A 13 1.13 -1.19 -17.65
CA SER A 13 -0.27 -1.02 -17.27
C SER A 13 -0.48 -1.24 -15.78
N CYS A 14 -1.23 -0.33 -15.16
CA CYS A 14 -1.55 -0.37 -13.73
C CYS A 14 -2.96 -0.89 -13.45
N THR A 15 -3.58 -1.65 -14.36
CA THR A 15 -4.90 -2.24 -14.10
C THR A 15 -4.79 -3.39 -13.10
N GLY A 16 -5.82 -3.59 -12.27
CA GLY A 16 -5.79 -4.63 -11.23
C GLY A 16 -5.55 -6.04 -11.76
N LYS A 17 -6.07 -6.35 -12.96
CA LYS A 17 -5.84 -7.63 -13.63
C LYS A 17 -4.38 -7.84 -14.02
N ILE A 18 -3.74 -6.82 -14.62
CA ILE A 18 -2.33 -6.90 -15.02
C ILE A 18 -1.48 -7.11 -13.76
N ILE A 19 -1.72 -6.33 -12.71
CA ILE A 19 -0.95 -6.40 -11.46
C ILE A 19 -1.12 -7.75 -10.77
N ALA A 20 -2.36 -8.27 -10.66
CA ALA A 20 -2.62 -9.58 -10.05
C ALA A 20 -1.91 -10.71 -10.81
N ASN A 21 -1.90 -10.67 -12.13
CA ASN A 21 -1.18 -11.65 -12.95
C ASN A 21 0.33 -11.55 -12.74
N ILE A 22 0.90 -10.34 -12.76
CA ILE A 22 2.33 -10.13 -12.52
C ILE A 22 2.76 -10.71 -11.17
N ILE A 23 2.01 -10.42 -10.10
CA ILE A 23 2.30 -10.92 -8.75
C ILE A 23 2.26 -12.45 -8.75
N HIS A 24 1.16 -13.03 -9.23
CA HIS A 24 0.95 -14.46 -9.24
C HIS A 24 2.03 -15.21 -10.05
N ASP A 25 2.32 -14.73 -11.25
CA ASP A 25 3.25 -15.38 -12.17
C ASP A 25 4.68 -15.27 -11.65
N TYR A 26 5.09 -14.10 -11.15
CA TYR A 26 6.42 -13.92 -10.54
C TYR A 26 6.62 -14.87 -9.35
N LEU A 27 5.66 -14.92 -8.44
CA LEU A 27 5.71 -15.77 -7.25
C LEU A 27 5.78 -17.26 -7.63
N THR A 28 4.95 -17.70 -8.58
CA THR A 28 4.98 -19.07 -9.11
C THR A 28 6.34 -19.42 -9.74
N MET A 29 6.89 -18.54 -10.58
CA MET A 29 8.20 -18.76 -11.22
C MET A 29 9.37 -18.84 -10.24
N ASN A 30 9.22 -18.26 -9.06
CA ASN A 30 10.24 -18.28 -8.00
C ASN A 30 9.98 -19.36 -6.93
N ASN A 31 9.11 -20.34 -7.22
CA ASN A 31 8.74 -21.42 -6.29
C ASN A 31 8.13 -20.91 -4.97
N LEU A 32 7.38 -19.81 -5.04
CA LEU A 32 6.61 -19.26 -3.94
C LEU A 32 5.13 -19.22 -4.37
N PRO A 33 4.43 -20.35 -4.49
CA PRO A 33 3.07 -20.33 -5.03
C PRO A 33 2.16 -19.44 -4.18
N PHE A 34 1.26 -18.70 -4.83
CA PHE A 34 0.37 -17.77 -4.12
C PHE A 34 -0.62 -18.49 -3.19
N ASP A 35 -0.85 -19.80 -3.39
CA ASP A 35 -1.69 -20.61 -2.52
C ASP A 35 -1.11 -20.75 -1.10
N ASP A 36 0.20 -20.55 -0.92
CA ASP A 36 0.85 -20.51 0.40
C ASP A 36 0.75 -19.11 1.05
N CYS A 37 0.17 -18.13 0.36
CA CYS A 37 -0.01 -16.77 0.87
C CYS A 37 -1.14 -16.74 1.91
N VAL A 38 -0.80 -16.32 3.13
CA VAL A 38 -1.78 -16.14 4.21
C VAL A 38 -2.49 -14.80 4.07
N ASP A 39 -1.72 -13.72 3.86
CA ASP A 39 -2.23 -12.36 3.85
C ASP A 39 -1.59 -11.54 2.73
N GLN A 40 -2.36 -10.59 2.20
CA GLN A 40 -1.91 -9.59 1.23
C GLN A 40 -2.24 -8.18 1.72
N ALA A 41 -1.30 -7.24 1.58
CA ALA A 41 -1.48 -5.86 2.04
C ALA A 41 -1.03 -4.83 1.00
N TYR A 42 -1.87 -3.82 0.76
CA TYR A 42 -1.61 -2.80 -0.27
C TYR A 42 -2.14 -1.41 0.10
N ASP A 43 -1.65 -0.38 -0.59
CA ASP A 43 -2.17 0.99 -0.52
C ASP A 43 -3.50 1.16 -1.27
N GLU A 44 -4.18 2.29 -1.06
CA GLU A 44 -5.54 2.55 -1.58
C GLU A 44 -5.56 3.01 -3.06
N GLY A 45 -4.92 2.25 -3.95
CA GLY A 45 -5.16 2.40 -5.38
C GLY A 45 -6.46 1.70 -5.79
N SER A 46 -7.37 2.36 -6.51
CA SER A 46 -8.63 1.73 -6.97
C SER A 46 -8.41 0.47 -7.80
N ASN A 47 -7.32 0.42 -8.57
CA ASN A 47 -6.89 -0.76 -9.32
C ASN A 47 -6.31 -1.87 -8.44
N ILE A 48 -5.93 -1.58 -7.19
CA ILE A 48 -5.40 -2.55 -6.24
C ILE A 48 -6.51 -3.04 -5.30
N THR A 49 -7.24 -2.12 -4.67
CA THR A 49 -8.19 -2.40 -3.58
C THR A 49 -9.62 -2.60 -4.05
N GLY A 50 -9.93 -2.26 -5.31
CA GLY A 50 -11.30 -2.25 -5.82
C GLY A 50 -12.01 -3.61 -5.76
N ASN A 51 -13.22 -3.64 -5.22
CA ASN A 51 -14.01 -4.84 -4.87
C ASN A 51 -14.42 -5.77 -6.02
N TYR A 52 -14.16 -5.41 -7.28
CA TYR A 52 -14.60 -6.19 -8.45
C TYR A 52 -13.47 -6.51 -9.41
N ARG A 53 -12.60 -5.52 -9.67
CA ARG A 53 -11.51 -5.61 -10.65
C ARG A 53 -10.16 -5.18 -10.06
N GLY A 54 -10.11 -4.98 -8.74
CA GLY A 54 -8.88 -4.68 -8.02
C GLY A 54 -8.00 -5.92 -7.95
N CYS A 55 -6.69 -5.69 -7.92
CA CYS A 55 -5.69 -6.74 -7.75
C CYS A 55 -6.04 -7.67 -6.58
N GLN A 56 -6.38 -7.12 -5.42
CA GLN A 56 -6.65 -7.91 -4.22
C GLN A 56 -7.85 -8.84 -4.40
N THR A 57 -8.92 -8.33 -5.01
CA THR A 57 -10.13 -9.12 -5.26
C THR A 57 -9.84 -10.28 -6.22
N LEU A 58 -9.06 -10.01 -7.27
CA LEU A 58 -8.72 -11.01 -8.27
C LEU A 58 -7.80 -12.10 -7.70
N LEU A 59 -6.87 -11.74 -6.81
CA LEU A 59 -6.03 -12.71 -6.11
C LEU A 59 -6.83 -13.53 -5.09
N LYS A 60 -7.73 -12.89 -4.33
CA LYS A 60 -8.63 -13.58 -3.39
C LYS A 60 -9.61 -14.53 -4.08
N GLN A 61 -10.01 -14.25 -5.32
CA GLN A 61 -10.80 -15.19 -6.12
C GLN A 61 -10.01 -16.46 -6.51
N LYS A 62 -8.69 -16.36 -6.66
CA LYS A 62 -7.82 -17.51 -6.96
C LYS A 62 -7.50 -18.33 -5.72
N CYS A 63 -7.18 -17.66 -4.61
CA CYS A 63 -6.94 -18.27 -3.30
C CYS A 63 -7.94 -17.69 -2.29
N PRO A 64 -9.07 -18.37 -2.02
CA PRO A 64 -10.13 -17.84 -1.15
C PRO A 64 -9.71 -17.60 0.30
N ASP A 65 -8.70 -18.32 0.79
CA ASP A 65 -8.24 -18.28 2.17
C ASP A 65 -7.33 -17.08 2.47
N VAL A 66 -6.85 -16.37 1.44
CA VAL A 66 -6.00 -15.19 1.63
C VAL A 66 -6.84 -14.00 2.14
N GLU A 67 -6.35 -13.32 3.18
CA GLU A 67 -6.98 -12.10 3.67
C GLU A 67 -6.28 -10.83 3.18
N TYR A 68 -7.08 -9.79 2.95
CA TYR A 68 -6.60 -8.49 2.48
C TYR A 68 -6.60 -7.46 3.60
N TYR A 69 -5.49 -6.74 3.75
CA TYR A 69 -5.34 -5.66 4.71
C TYR A 69 -4.94 -4.34 4.03
N HIS A 70 -5.49 -3.24 4.53
CA HIS A 70 -5.06 -1.91 4.12
C HIS A 70 -3.65 -1.61 4.65
N CYS A 71 -2.88 -0.85 3.86
CA CYS A 71 -1.59 -0.34 4.29
C CYS A 71 -1.72 0.51 5.56
N ALA A 72 -1.05 0.09 6.64
CA ALA A 72 -1.10 0.77 7.94
C ALA A 72 -0.65 2.23 7.86
N ASN A 73 0.36 2.54 7.04
CA ASN A 73 0.82 3.92 6.84
C ASN A 73 -0.26 4.80 6.19
N HIS A 74 -1.03 4.24 5.27
CA HIS A 74 -2.12 4.96 4.64
C HIS A 74 -3.29 5.19 5.62
N CYS A 75 -3.68 4.16 6.38
CA CYS A 75 -4.69 4.29 7.44
C CYS A 75 -4.29 5.34 8.49
N LEU A 76 -3.00 5.37 8.87
CA LEU A 76 -2.46 6.40 9.76
C LEU A 76 -2.57 7.79 9.14
N ASN A 77 -2.17 7.94 7.87
CA ASN A 77 -2.25 9.21 7.17
C ASN A 77 -3.71 9.74 7.10
N LEU A 78 -4.68 8.86 6.80
CA LEU A 78 -6.09 9.22 6.82
C LEU A 78 -6.55 9.65 8.22
N SER A 79 -6.16 8.92 9.26
CA SER A 79 -6.49 9.25 10.65
C SER A 79 -5.93 10.61 11.08
N LEU A 80 -4.70 10.94 10.63
CA LEU A 80 -4.08 12.24 10.87
C LEU A 80 -4.81 13.37 10.13
N ILE A 81 -5.21 13.14 8.87
CA ILE A 81 -5.98 14.10 8.09
C ILE A 81 -7.33 14.37 8.76
N ASP A 82 -8.04 13.33 9.18
CA ASP A 82 -9.32 13.46 9.88
C ASP A 82 -9.15 14.21 11.21
N SER A 83 -8.11 13.92 11.97
CA SER A 83 -7.78 14.65 13.21
C SER A 83 -7.51 16.14 12.95
N CYS A 84 -6.99 16.51 11.77
CA CYS A 84 -6.80 17.92 11.38
C CYS A 84 -8.10 18.67 11.08
N THR A 85 -9.27 18.04 11.14
CA THR A 85 -10.55 18.77 11.17
C THR A 85 -10.65 19.64 12.43
N ILE A 86 -10.05 19.19 13.54
CA ILE A 86 -9.89 19.93 14.79
C ILE A 86 -8.82 21.01 14.60
N SER A 87 -9.19 22.28 14.78
CA SER A 87 -8.33 23.43 14.50
C SER A 87 -7.06 23.44 15.35
N GLN A 88 -7.12 23.05 16.61
CA GLN A 88 -5.95 22.99 17.49
C GLN A 88 -4.91 21.99 16.98
N ILE A 89 -5.36 20.79 16.57
CA ILE A 89 -4.48 19.74 16.03
C ILE A 89 -3.89 20.20 14.69
N ARG A 90 -4.71 20.77 13.81
CA ARG A 90 -4.26 21.31 12.53
C ARG A 90 -3.20 22.39 12.68
N ASN A 91 -3.41 23.34 13.59
CA ASN A 91 -2.47 24.43 13.84
C ASN A 91 -1.15 23.89 14.39
N MET A 92 -1.21 22.95 15.36
CA MET A 92 -0.01 22.28 15.88
C MET A 92 0.78 21.59 14.77
N ILE A 93 0.12 20.79 13.93
CA ILE A 93 0.77 20.12 12.79
C ILE A 93 1.34 21.15 11.80
N GLY A 94 0.63 22.26 11.56
CA GLY A 94 1.12 23.38 10.75
C GLY A 94 2.42 23.97 11.28
N THR A 95 2.48 24.30 12.58
CA THR A 95 3.71 24.81 13.22
C THR A 95 4.87 23.82 13.12
N ILE A 96 4.61 22.52 13.34
CA ILE A 96 5.65 21.48 13.18
C ILE A 96 6.17 21.47 11.74
N LYS A 97 5.29 21.55 10.74
CA LYS A 97 5.67 21.60 9.31
C LYS A 97 6.53 22.82 8.99
N GLU A 98 6.19 23.98 9.52
CA GLU A 98 6.98 25.22 9.34
C GLU A 98 8.40 25.07 9.92
N ILE A 99 8.51 24.52 11.13
CA ILE A 99 9.82 24.25 11.77
C ILE A 99 10.62 23.24 10.94
N MET A 100 10.00 22.17 10.46
CA MET A 100 10.67 21.18 9.61
C MET A 100 11.16 21.80 8.30
N SER A 101 10.36 22.66 7.66
CA SER A 101 10.78 23.36 6.44
C SER A 101 11.96 24.27 6.72
N PHE A 102 11.92 25.03 7.82
CA PHE A 102 13.01 25.91 8.22
C PHE A 102 14.34 25.17 8.35
N PHE A 103 14.36 23.98 8.99
CA PHE A 103 15.58 23.17 9.09
C PHE A 103 15.99 22.51 7.77
N LYS A 104 15.02 22.09 6.94
CA LYS A 104 15.29 21.50 5.63
C LYS A 104 15.93 22.50 4.67
N ASP A 105 15.49 23.76 4.74
CA ASP A 105 15.95 24.85 3.86
C ASP A 105 17.18 25.58 4.42
N SER A 106 17.64 25.21 5.63
CA SER A 106 18.90 25.70 6.19
C SER A 106 20.09 25.22 5.37
N PRO A 107 21.12 26.07 5.15
CA PRO A 107 22.41 25.61 4.66
C PRO A 107 22.94 24.47 5.54
N LYS A 108 23.60 23.50 4.90
CA LYS A 108 24.32 22.43 5.60
C LYS A 108 25.56 22.96 6.32
#